data_AF-A0A969FVZ6-F1
#
_entry.id   AF-A0A969FVZ6-F1
#
_cell.length_a   1.000
_cell.length_b   1.000
_cell.length_c   1.000
_cell.angle_alpha   90.00
_cell.angle_beta   90.00
_cell.angle_gamma   90.00
#
_symmetry.space_group_name_H-M   'P 1'
#
loop_
_entity.id
_entity.type
_entity.pdbx_description
1 polymer ?
#
loop_
_entity_poly.entity_id
_entity_poly.type
_entity_poly.pdbx_seq_one_letter_code
_entity_poly.pdbx_strand_id
1 'polypeptide(L)'
;MLFLSDTAEKLEAMQQARTQGDAQVLMRLAHALKSNSAQFGALHLSALCRKLEMQARTGQLDCTADLLIRIDAEFARVHRAMAMEGNAREYPPEG
;
A
#
# COMPACT_ATOMS: atom_id res chain seq x y z
N MET A 1 5.51 4.65 -13.02
CA MET A 1 6.65 4.32 -12.14
C MET A 1 6.66 5.07 -10.81
N LEU A 2 6.22 6.34 -10.72
CA LEU A 2 6.25 7.13 -9.47
C LEU A 2 5.49 6.50 -8.28
N PHE A 3 4.36 5.84 -8.54
CA PHE A 3 3.52 5.21 -7.52
C PHE A 3 4.21 4.13 -6.69
N LEU A 4 5.05 3.30 -7.33
CA LEU A 4 5.62 2.11 -6.69
C LEU A 4 6.75 2.50 -5.74
N SER A 5 7.62 3.42 -6.16
CA SER A 5 8.67 3.98 -5.32
C SER A 5 8.09 4.77 -4.14
N ASP A 6 7.10 5.61 -4.41
CA ASP A 6 6.41 6.41 -3.39
C ASP A 6 5.63 5.54 -2.38
N THR A 7 5.18 4.34 -2.79
CA THR A 7 4.49 3.42 -1.88
C THR A 7 5.43 2.69 -0.92
N ALA A 8 6.62 2.29 -1.37
CA ALA A 8 7.60 1.64 -0.50
C ALA A 8 8.07 2.58 0.63
N GLU A 9 8.38 3.83 0.30
CA GLU A 9 8.72 4.86 1.29
C GLU A 9 7.57 5.13 2.26
N LYS A 10 6.32 5.12 1.77
CA LYS A 10 5.12 5.26 2.63
C LYS A 10 4.96 4.08 3.58
N LEU A 11 5.27 2.86 3.17
CA LEU A 11 5.20 1.67 4.05
C LEU A 11 6.24 1.75 5.16
N GLU A 12 7.46 2.19 4.85
CA GLU A 12 8.49 2.42 5.85
C GLU A 12 8.07 3.53 6.83
N ALA A 13 7.55 4.65 6.32
CA ALA A 13 7.03 5.73 7.14
C ALA A 13 5.85 5.28 8.04
N MET A 14 4.99 4.36 7.57
CA MET A 14 3.93 3.77 8.38
C MET A 14 4.49 2.93 9.54
N GLN A 15 5.52 2.12 9.30
CA GLN A 15 6.19 1.33 10.33
C GLN A 15 6.85 2.23 11.39
N GLN A 16 7.48 3.31 10.95
CA GLN A 16 8.06 4.31 11.85
C GLN A 16 6.98 5.02 12.68
N ALA A 17 5.90 5.48 12.05
CA ALA A 17 4.78 6.11 12.74
C ALA A 17 4.15 5.21 13.80
N ARG A 18 3.97 3.92 13.49
CA ARG A 18 3.51 2.92 14.47
C ARG A 18 4.48 2.80 15.66
N THR A 19 5.78 2.69 15.39
CA THR A 19 6.82 2.58 16.43
C THR A 19 6.87 3.82 17.32
N GLN A 20 6.61 5.00 16.75
CA GLN A 20 6.56 6.27 17.48
C GLN A 20 5.22 6.52 18.18
N GLY A 21 4.21 5.66 17.98
CA GLY A 21 2.86 5.87 18.51
C GLY A 21 2.06 6.97 17.79
N ASP A 22 2.50 7.42 16.62
CA ASP A 22 1.86 8.49 15.86
C ASP A 22 0.72 7.96 14.98
N ALA A 23 -0.44 7.78 15.62
CA ALA A 23 -1.66 7.34 14.98
C ALA A 23 -2.14 8.30 13.87
N GLN A 24 -1.84 9.60 13.98
CA GLN A 24 -2.30 10.60 13.02
C GLN A 24 -1.50 10.52 11.72
N VAL A 25 -0.18 10.32 11.81
CA VAL A 25 0.67 10.06 10.64
C VAL A 25 0.27 8.73 10.00
N LEU A 26 0.09 7.66 10.79
CA LEU A 26 -0.31 6.36 10.28
C LEU A 26 -1.64 6.43 9.51
N MET A 27 -2.64 7.14 10.05
CA MET A 27 -3.93 7.37 9.39
C MET A 27 -3.77 8.09 8.05
N ARG A 28 -2.98 9.17 8.00
CA ARG A 28 -2.78 9.96 6.78
C ARG A 28 -2.11 9.16 5.68
N LEU A 29 -1.07 8.40 6.04
CA LEU A 29 -0.37 7.51 5.10
C LEU A 29 -1.32 6.42 4.58
N ALA A 30 -2.14 5.84 5.46
CA ALA A 30 -3.11 4.80 5.09
C ALA A 30 -4.18 5.33 4.13
N HIS A 31 -4.66 6.55 4.39
CA HIS A 31 -5.63 7.22 3.52
C HIS A 31 -5.05 7.51 2.14
N ALA A 32 -3.82 8.04 2.07
CA ALA A 32 -3.14 8.30 0.82
C ALA A 32 -2.97 7.00 0.01
N LEU A 33 -2.45 5.95 0.65
CA LEU A 33 -2.20 4.65 0.01
C LEU A 33 -3.48 3.97 -0.46
N LYS A 34 -4.59 4.11 0.28
CA LYS A 34 -5.91 3.60 -0.10
C LYS A 34 -6.40 4.20 -1.41
N SER A 35 -6.38 5.53 -1.55
CA SER A 35 -6.85 6.24 -2.75
C SER A 35 -5.99 5.88 -3.96
N ASN A 36 -4.68 5.91 -3.74
CA ASN A 36 -3.67 5.46 -4.67
C ASN A 36 -3.98 4.03 -5.16
N SER A 37 -4.10 3.05 -4.26
CA SER A 37 -4.36 1.66 -4.62
C SER A 37 -5.67 1.46 -5.38
N ALA A 38 -6.74 2.17 -5.01
CA ALA A 38 -8.02 2.09 -5.71
C ALA A 38 -7.92 2.58 -7.15
N GLN A 39 -7.17 3.66 -7.38
CA GLN A 39 -6.99 4.25 -8.71
C GLN A 39 -6.27 3.31 -9.69
N PHE A 40 -5.40 2.42 -9.19
CA PHE A 40 -4.73 1.41 -10.00
C PHE A 40 -5.43 0.03 -9.98
N GLY A 41 -6.66 -0.05 -9.49
CA GLY A 41 -7.42 -1.32 -9.46
C GLY A 41 -6.96 -2.32 -8.40
N ALA A 42 -6.04 -1.94 -7.50
CA ALA A 42 -5.60 -2.75 -6.38
C ALA A 42 -6.62 -2.72 -5.23
N LEU A 43 -7.81 -3.24 -5.48
CA LEU A 43 -8.96 -3.19 -4.56
C LEU A 43 -8.67 -3.87 -3.21
N HIS A 44 -7.93 -4.98 -3.21
CA HIS A 44 -7.56 -5.70 -1.99
C HIS A 44 -6.62 -4.85 -1.11
N LEU A 45 -5.61 -4.24 -1.72
CA LEU A 45 -4.68 -3.34 -1.05
C LEU A 45 -5.41 -2.11 -0.48
N SER A 46 -6.35 -1.54 -1.25
CA SER A 46 -7.19 -0.43 -0.79
C SER A 46 -8.05 -0.81 0.42
N ALA A 47 -8.62 -2.02 0.44
CA ALA A 47 -9.41 -2.53 1.57
C ALA A 47 -8.57 -2.71 2.84
N LEU A 48 -7.33 -3.20 2.73
CA LEU A 48 -6.41 -3.30 3.86
C LEU A 48 -6.01 -1.92 4.39
N CYS A 49 -5.69 -0.97 3.50
CA CYS A 49 -5.37 0.40 3.89
C CYS A 49 -6.54 1.07 4.61
N ARG A 50 -7.79 0.81 4.19
CA ARG A 50 -8.97 1.29 4.90
C ARG A 50 -9.09 0.71 6.31
N LYS A 51 -8.77 -0.57 6.52
CA LYS A 51 -8.76 -1.18 7.86
C LYS A 51 -7.69 -0.54 8.74
N LEU A 52 -6.50 -0.31 8.20
CA LEU A 52 -5.41 0.38 8.89
C LEU A 52 -5.82 1.81 9.30
N GLU A 53 -6.43 2.57 8.38
CA GLU A 53 -6.95 3.92 8.65
C GLU A 53 -7.94 3.92 9.82
N MET A 54 -8.88 2.97 9.86
CA MET A 54 -9.86 2.87 10.94
C MET A 54 -9.20 2.51 12.28
N GLN A 55 -8.28 1.55 12.31
CA GLN A 55 -7.61 1.17 13.55
C GLN A 55 -6.72 2.29 14.10
N ALA A 56 -6.00 3.00 13.22
CA ALA A 56 -5.25 4.19 13.58
C ALA A 56 -6.16 5.28 14.16
N ARG A 57 -7.34 5.53 13.57
CA ARG A 57 -8.34 6.46 14.13
C ARG A 57 -8.81 6.10 15.53
N THR A 58 -8.95 4.81 15.82
CA THR A 58 -9.36 4.32 17.14
C THR A 58 -8.23 4.22 18.15
N GLY A 59 -6.99 4.56 17.77
CA GLY A 59 -5.80 4.48 18.62
C GLY A 59 -5.30 3.05 18.89
N GLN A 60 -5.82 2.04 18.19
CA GLN A 60 -5.46 0.63 18.39
C GLN A 60 -4.20 0.25 17.60
N LEU A 61 -3.06 0.87 17.94
CA LEU A 61 -1.81 0.70 17.18
C LEU A 61 -1.19 -0.70 17.31
N ASP A 62 -1.42 -1.42 18.40
CA ASP A 62 -0.94 -2.79 18.57
C ASP A 62 -1.48 -3.75 17.50
N CYS A 63 -2.75 -3.57 17.11
CA CYS A 63 -3.42 -4.38 16.10
C CYS A 63 -2.99 -4.03 14.66
N THR A 64 -2.29 -2.90 14.47
CA THR A 64 -1.88 -2.45 13.13
C THR A 64 -0.67 -3.18 12.58
N ALA A 65 0.10 -3.88 13.41
CA ALA A 65 1.30 -4.61 12.97
C ALA A 65 0.95 -5.74 11.97
N ASP A 66 -0.06 -6.54 12.27
CA ASP A 66 -0.55 -7.59 11.34
C ASP A 66 -1.06 -6.97 10.03
N LEU A 67 -1.79 -5.87 10.12
CA LEU A 67 -2.31 -5.16 8.95
C LEU A 67 -1.17 -4.66 8.06
N LEU A 68 -0.10 -4.09 8.63
CA LEU A 68 1.04 -3.63 7.85
C LEU A 68 1.77 -4.77 7.13
N ILE A 69 1.94 -5.93 7.77
CA ILE A 69 2.53 -7.12 7.11
C ILE A 69 1.68 -7.55 5.92
N ARG A 70 0.35 -7.56 6.08
CA ARG A 70 -0.58 -7.92 5.00
C ARG A 70 -0.57 -6.89 3.87
N ILE A 71 -0.50 -5.60 4.19
CA ILE A 71 -0.40 -4.52 3.20
C ILE A 71 0.89 -4.67 2.39
N ASP A 72 2.02 -4.95 3.05
CA ASP A 72 3.30 -5.16 2.39
C ASP A 72 3.26 -6.35 1.41
N ALA A 73 2.74 -7.50 1.86
CA ALA A 73 2.58 -8.68 1.02
C ALA A 73 1.66 -8.44 -0.19
N GLU A 74 0.54 -7.77 0.01
CA GLU A 74 -0.38 -7.39 -1.07
C GLU A 74 0.27 -6.40 -2.03
N PHE A 75 0.99 -5.40 -1.52
CA PHE A 75 1.71 -4.42 -2.33
C PHE A 75 2.75 -5.13 -3.20
N ALA A 76 3.54 -6.05 -2.65
CA ALA A 76 4.50 -6.84 -3.42
C ALA A 76 3.80 -7.66 -4.52
N ARG A 77 2.59 -8.20 -4.27
CA ARG A 77 1.82 -8.91 -5.30
C ARG A 77 1.35 -7.97 -6.41
N VAL A 78 0.81 -6.80 -6.05
CA VAL A 78 0.35 -5.78 -7.01
C VAL A 78 1.53 -5.25 -7.83
N HIS A 79 2.66 -4.97 -7.20
CA HIS A 79 3.89 -4.54 -7.86
C HIS A 79 4.38 -5.58 -8.87
N ARG A 80 4.40 -6.87 -8.50
CA ARG A 80 4.77 -7.95 -9.43
C ARG A 80 3.80 -8.07 -10.59
N ALA A 81 2.50 -7.97 -10.34
CA ALA A 81 1.49 -8.02 -11.39
C ALA A 81 1.66 -6.86 -12.40
N MET A 82 1.86 -5.63 -11.91
CA MET A 82 2.10 -4.46 -12.76
C MET A 82 3.40 -4.55 -13.56
N ALA A 83 4.48 -5.06 -12.94
CA ALA A 83 5.76 -5.26 -13.63
C ALA A 83 5.65 -6.31 -14.75
N MET A 84 4.83 -7.35 -14.57
CA MET A 84 4.56 -8.35 -15.61
C MET A 84 3.64 -7.81 -16.72
N GLU A 85 2.64 -7.00 -16.38
CA GLU A 85 1.74 -6.37 -17.37
C GLU A 85 2.47 -5.32 -18.24
N GLY A 86 3.50 -4.65 -17.70
CA GLY A 86 4.38 -3.75 -18.45
C GLY A 86 5.25 -4.45 -19.51
N ASN A 87 5.48 -5.76 -19.39
CA ASN A 87 6.24 -6.57 -20.36
C ASN A 87 5.36 -7.22 -21.43
N ALA A 88 4.03 -7.19 -21.29
CA ALA A 88 3.09 -7.81 -22.22
C ALA A 88 2.55 -6.85 -23.29
N ARG A 89 2.95 -5.58 -23.27
CA ARG A 89 2.42 -4.54 -24.19
C ARG A 89 3.47 -3.93 -25.12
N GLU A 90 4.74 -4.28 -24.97
CA GLU A 90 5.78 -4.04 -25.97
C GLU A 90 6.15 -5.38 -26.62
N TYR A 91 5.60 -5.65 -27.80
CA TYR A 91 6.08 -6.52 -28.90
C TYR A 91 4.88 -7.05 -29.71
N PRO A 92 4.54 -6.46 -30.86
CA PRO A 92 4.10 -7.29 -31.97
C PRO A 92 5.35 -8.01 -32.53
N PRO A 93 5.32 -9.33 -32.75
CA PRO A 93 6.22 -9.92 -33.75
C PRO A 93 5.76 -9.40 -35.11
N GLU A 94 6.55 -8.51 -35.72
CA GLU A 94 6.38 -8.16 -37.12
C GLU A 94 6.56 -9.44 -37.95
N GLY A 95 5.49 -9.84 -38.61
CA GLY A 95 5.46 -10.86 -39.65
C GLY A 95 5.16 -10.22 -40.99
#